data_AF-A0A2R8ATB1-F1
#
_entry.id   AF-A0A2R8ATB1-F1
#
_cell.length_a   1.000
_cell.length_b   1.000
_cell.length_c   1.000
_cell.angle_alpha   90.00
_cell.angle_beta   90.00
_cell.angle_gamma   90.00
#
_symmetry.space_group_name_H-M   'P 1'
#
loop_
_entity.id
_entity.type
_entity.pdbx_description
1 polymer ?
#
loop_
_entity_poly.entity_id
_entity_poly.type
_entity_poly.pdbx_seq_one_letter_code
_entity_poly.pdbx_strand_id
1 'polypeptide(L)'
;MITREFQKGDAHSTAVYSDCEKYRYTLTRVWEPAGRKALFIMLNPSTATEVQNDPTVERCERRARTLGFGAFRVTNIFAWRDTDPRKMRAAADPVGPANDAAILDSCPWADQVICGWGTNGEHQSRGPEVEHLLRQASQPTFHLGLTKGGHPKHPLYIAYAQQPERWF
;
A
#
# COMPACT_ATOMS: atom_id res chain seq x y z
N MET A 1 -10.16 15.39 6.87
CA MET A 1 -9.89 14.31 5.90
C MET A 1 -11.09 14.12 5.01
N ILE A 2 -10.87 13.72 3.76
CA ILE A 2 -11.92 13.44 2.77
C ILE A 2 -11.98 11.94 2.52
N THR A 3 -13.16 11.34 2.68
CA THR A 3 -13.43 9.94 2.30
C THR A 3 -14.29 9.93 1.05
N ARG A 4 -13.88 9.16 0.04
CA ARG A 4 -14.66 8.92 -1.19
C ARG A 4 -14.94 7.44 -1.35
N GLU A 5 -16.13 7.14 -1.83
CA GLU A 5 -16.62 5.76 -1.98
C GLU A 5 -17.19 5.54 -3.38
N PHE A 6 -17.06 4.32 -3.88
CA PHE A 6 -17.59 3.92 -5.18
C PHE A 6 -17.88 2.41 -5.21
N GLN A 7 -18.97 2.01 -5.83
CA GLN A 7 -19.25 0.59 -6.11
C GLN A 7 -18.78 0.26 -7.52
N LYS A 8 -17.76 -0.60 -7.65
CA LYS A 8 -17.24 -1.05 -8.95
C LYS A 8 -17.51 -2.55 -9.14
N GLY A 9 -18.58 -2.89 -9.85
CA GLY A 9 -18.97 -4.28 -10.03
C GLY A 9 -19.25 -4.95 -8.68
N ASP A 10 -18.50 -6.00 -8.37
CA ASP A 10 -18.59 -6.75 -7.10
C ASP A 10 -17.86 -6.06 -5.93
N ALA A 11 -17.00 -5.07 -6.18
CA ALA A 11 -16.14 -4.49 -5.17
C ALA A 11 -16.62 -3.12 -4.68
N HIS A 12 -16.84 -3.00 -3.36
CA HIS A 12 -16.96 -1.71 -2.68
C HIS A 12 -15.58 -1.09 -2.51
N SER A 13 -15.44 0.17 -2.92
CA SER A 13 -14.18 0.88 -2.97
C SER A 13 -14.21 2.14 -2.11
N THR A 14 -13.19 2.34 -1.28
CA THR A 14 -13.05 3.52 -0.42
C THR A 14 -11.64 4.10 -0.54
N ALA A 15 -11.51 5.41 -0.67
CA ALA A 15 -10.25 6.13 -0.68
C ALA A 15 -10.27 7.26 0.36
N VAL A 16 -9.20 7.39 1.14
CA VAL A 16 -9.07 8.45 2.17
C VAL A 16 -7.94 9.40 1.78
N TYR A 17 -8.27 10.68 1.74
CA TYR A 17 -7.38 11.77 1.33
C TYR A 17 -7.23 12.82 2.43
N SER A 18 -6.15 13.59 2.37
CA SER A 18 -6.05 14.88 3.07
C SER A 18 -7.09 15.88 2.55
N ASP A 19 -7.40 16.92 3.32
CA ASP A 19 -8.36 17.96 2.90
C ASP A 19 -7.90 18.77 1.69
N CYS A 20 -6.58 18.86 1.46
CA CYS A 20 -6.03 19.48 0.25
C CYS A 20 -5.89 18.49 -0.92
N GLU A 21 -6.33 17.23 -0.74
CA GLU A 21 -6.23 16.11 -1.69
C GLU A 21 -4.82 15.77 -2.20
N LYS A 22 -3.76 16.43 -1.73
CA LYS A 22 -2.38 16.13 -2.14
C LYS A 22 -1.86 14.80 -1.59
N TYR A 23 -2.45 14.33 -0.50
CA TYR A 23 -2.10 13.06 0.13
C TYR A 23 -3.23 12.06 -0.01
N ARG A 24 -2.90 10.81 -0.31
CA ARG A 24 -3.82 9.66 -0.19
C ARG A 24 -3.27 8.71 0.85
N TYR A 25 -4.01 8.54 1.94
CA TYR A 25 -3.59 7.72 3.07
C TYR A 25 -3.95 6.25 2.87
N THR A 26 -5.15 5.97 2.35
CA THR A 26 -5.58 4.58 2.09
C THR A 26 -6.37 4.48 0.79
N LEU A 27 -6.31 3.30 0.19
CA LEU A 27 -7.19 2.87 -0.90
C LEU A 27 -7.62 1.43 -0.64
N THR A 28 -8.91 1.18 -0.45
CA THR A 28 -9.46 -0.14 -0.10
C THR A 28 -10.41 -0.62 -1.19
N ARG A 29 -10.40 -1.93 -1.46
CA ARG A 29 -11.39 -2.66 -2.25
C ARG A 29 -11.86 -3.88 -1.48
N VAL A 30 -13.17 -4.08 -1.38
CA VAL A 30 -13.78 -5.22 -0.69
C VAL A 30 -14.81 -5.86 -1.61
N TRP A 31 -14.61 -7.12 -2.01
CA TRP A 31 -15.58 -7.90 -2.80
C TRP A 31 -16.19 -9.06 -2.00
N GLU A 32 -15.51 -9.53 -0.95
CA GLU A 32 -16.02 -10.53 -0.01
C GLU A 32 -15.67 -10.08 1.43
N PRO A 33 -16.60 -9.38 2.13
CA PRO A 33 -16.32 -8.78 3.44
C PRO A 33 -15.91 -9.78 4.53
N ALA A 34 -16.40 -11.01 4.44
CA ALA A 34 -16.09 -12.11 5.35
C ALA A 34 -14.78 -12.84 5.00
N GLY A 35 -14.20 -12.56 3.83
CA GLY A 35 -12.96 -13.18 3.36
C GLY A 35 -11.72 -12.57 4.02
N ARG A 36 -10.58 -13.22 3.77
CA ARG A 36 -9.27 -12.74 4.23
C ARG A 36 -8.93 -11.40 3.59
N LYS A 37 -8.11 -10.59 4.26
CA LYS A 37 -7.75 -9.23 3.84
C LYS A 37 -6.25 -9.06 3.67
N ALA A 38 -5.82 -8.49 2.54
CA ALA A 38 -4.42 -8.16 2.29
C ALA A 38 -4.16 -6.66 2.44
N LEU A 39 -3.10 -6.28 3.15
CA LEU A 39 -2.57 -4.91 3.12
C LEU A 39 -1.31 -4.88 2.26
N PHE A 40 -1.28 -4.03 1.24
CA PHE A 40 -0.06 -3.71 0.49
C PHE A 40 0.51 -2.38 0.96
N ILE A 41 1.77 -2.37 1.38
CA ILE A 41 2.50 -1.16 1.79
C ILE A 41 3.52 -0.80 0.70
N MET A 42 3.22 0.27 -0.02
CA MET A 42 3.83 0.62 -1.30
C MET A 42 4.66 1.91 -1.22
N LEU A 43 5.25 2.38 -2.32
CA LEU A 43 6.12 3.58 -2.31
C LEU A 43 5.33 4.87 -2.07
N ASN A 44 4.58 5.32 -3.09
CA ASN A 44 3.75 6.52 -3.04
C ASN A 44 2.48 6.35 -3.91
N PRO A 45 1.37 7.02 -3.59
CA PRO A 45 0.17 7.03 -4.41
C PRO A 45 0.42 7.60 -5.80
N SER A 46 -0.14 6.94 -6.83
CA SER A 46 -0.19 7.46 -8.21
C SER A 46 -1.64 7.82 -8.58
N THR A 47 -2.11 7.44 -9.76
CA THR A 47 -3.39 7.88 -10.34
C THR A 47 -4.61 7.08 -9.90
N ALA A 48 -4.46 6.01 -9.12
CA ALA A 48 -5.63 5.26 -8.63
C ALA A 48 -6.54 6.13 -7.74
N THR A 49 -7.84 5.94 -7.87
CA THR A 49 -8.87 6.58 -7.04
C THR A 49 -9.83 5.51 -6.54
N GLU A 50 -10.86 5.90 -5.80
CA GLU A 50 -12.00 5.03 -5.49
C GLU A 50 -12.68 4.45 -6.74
N VAL A 51 -12.60 5.14 -7.89
CA VAL A 51 -13.28 4.73 -9.13
C VAL A 51 -12.40 3.83 -10.00
N GLN A 52 -11.13 4.18 -10.15
CA GLN A 52 -10.23 3.54 -11.12
C GLN A 52 -8.92 3.05 -10.51
N ASN A 53 -8.41 1.95 -11.05
CA ASN A 53 -7.09 1.43 -10.71
C ASN A 53 -6.03 2.07 -11.61
N ASP A 54 -4.83 2.24 -11.07
CA ASP A 54 -3.61 2.39 -11.86
C ASP A 54 -2.95 1.00 -12.05
N PRO A 55 -1.88 0.87 -12.87
CA PRO A 55 -1.26 -0.43 -13.11
C PRO A 55 -0.77 -1.16 -11.85
N THR A 56 -0.38 -0.42 -10.80
CA THR A 56 0.09 -1.02 -9.55
C THR A 56 -1.07 -1.54 -8.73
N VAL A 57 -2.13 -0.74 -8.57
CA VAL A 57 -3.33 -1.13 -7.83
C VAL A 57 -4.04 -2.30 -8.53
N GLU A 58 -4.10 -2.29 -9.86
CA GLU A 58 -4.62 -3.41 -10.65
C GLU A 58 -3.82 -4.71 -10.38
N ARG A 59 -2.49 -4.61 -10.29
CA ARG A 59 -1.61 -5.75 -9.98
C ARG A 59 -1.82 -6.26 -8.55
N CYS A 60 -2.01 -5.37 -7.58
CA CYS A 60 -2.34 -5.71 -6.21
C CYS A 60 -3.70 -6.41 -6.12
N GLU A 61 -4.73 -5.86 -6.78
CA GLU A 61 -6.07 -6.46 -6.80
C GLU A 61 -6.05 -7.86 -7.40
N ARG A 62 -5.46 -8.02 -8.58
CA ARG A 62 -5.37 -9.33 -9.24
C ARG A 62 -4.66 -10.35 -8.37
N ARG A 63 -3.54 -9.95 -7.76
CA ARG A 63 -2.79 -10.80 -6.84
C ARG A 63 -3.62 -11.19 -5.62
N ALA A 64 -4.31 -10.23 -4.98
CA ALA A 64 -5.17 -10.51 -3.83
C ALA A 64 -6.27 -11.51 -4.19
N ARG A 65 -6.94 -11.34 -5.33
CA ARG A 65 -7.94 -12.29 -5.82
C ARG A 65 -7.34 -13.67 -6.10
N THR A 66 -6.19 -13.76 -6.77
CA THR A 66 -5.51 -15.04 -7.04
C THR A 66 -5.09 -15.78 -5.77
N LEU A 67 -4.74 -15.04 -4.71
CA LEU A 67 -4.36 -15.61 -3.41
C LEU A 67 -5.58 -15.94 -2.52
N GLY A 68 -6.80 -15.75 -3.00
CA GLY A 68 -8.03 -16.08 -2.29
C GLY A 68 -8.40 -15.08 -1.17
N PHE A 69 -7.96 -13.82 -1.28
CA PHE A 69 -8.45 -12.76 -0.40
C PHE A 69 -9.83 -12.27 -0.85
N GLY A 70 -10.60 -11.76 0.10
CA GLY A 70 -11.88 -11.07 -0.09
C GLY A 70 -11.77 -9.54 -0.21
N ALA A 71 -10.62 -8.99 0.17
CA ALA A 71 -10.34 -7.56 0.08
C ALA A 71 -8.85 -7.27 0.01
N PHE A 72 -8.51 -6.08 -0.48
CA PHE A 72 -7.20 -5.49 -0.22
C PHE A 72 -7.29 -4.02 0.15
N ARG A 73 -6.27 -3.55 0.88
CA ARG A 73 -5.98 -2.15 1.13
C ARG A 73 -4.58 -1.83 0.66
N VAL A 74 -4.38 -0.62 0.15
CA VAL A 74 -3.07 -0.05 -0.14
C VAL A 74 -2.83 1.13 0.79
N THR A 75 -1.69 1.11 1.46
CA THR A 75 -1.05 2.28 2.06
C THR A 75 0.30 2.49 1.40
N ASN A 76 0.94 3.61 1.69
CA ASN A 76 2.21 3.98 1.07
C ASN A 76 3.16 4.56 2.12
N ILE A 77 4.46 4.28 2.01
CA ILE A 77 5.45 4.83 2.95
C ILE A 77 5.56 6.36 2.82
N PHE A 78 5.19 6.92 1.67
CA PHE A 78 4.95 8.35 1.45
C PHE A 78 3.50 8.56 0.98
N ALA A 79 2.70 9.41 1.64
CA ALA A 79 1.32 9.64 1.23
C ALA A 79 1.16 10.62 0.06
N TRP A 80 2.22 11.35 -0.32
CA TRP A 80 2.18 12.32 -1.41
C TRP A 80 1.79 11.67 -2.74
N ARG A 81 0.70 12.16 -3.34
CA ARG A 81 0.12 11.62 -4.57
C ARG A 81 0.75 12.23 -5.81
N ASP A 82 1.60 11.45 -6.47
CA ASP A 82 2.21 11.83 -7.75
C ASP A 82 2.63 10.58 -8.55
N THR A 83 2.53 10.65 -9.87
CA THR A 83 2.97 9.56 -10.74
C THR A 83 4.50 9.46 -10.80
N ASP A 84 5.22 10.58 -10.61
CA ASP A 84 6.69 10.61 -10.65
C ASP A 84 7.29 10.61 -9.22
N PRO A 85 8.02 9.55 -8.81
CA PRO A 85 8.73 9.52 -7.54
C PRO A 85 9.73 10.67 -7.35
N ARG A 86 10.22 11.32 -8.40
CA ARG A 86 11.06 12.52 -8.30
C ARG A 86 10.28 13.71 -7.73
N LYS A 87 9.01 13.88 -8.13
CA LYS A 87 8.14 14.93 -7.60
C LYS A 87 7.70 14.65 -6.17
N MET A 88 7.45 13.37 -5.83
CA MET A 88 7.26 12.96 -4.45
C MET A 88 8.47 13.36 -3.59
N ARG A 89 9.69 13.03 -4.00
CA ARG A 89 10.91 13.41 -3.26
C ARG A 89 11.15 14.92 -3.15
N ALA A 90 10.62 15.70 -4.09
CA ALA A 90 10.73 17.15 -4.09
C ALA A 90 9.65 17.86 -3.25
N ALA A 91 8.61 17.13 -2.80
CA ALA A 91 7.60 17.68 -1.92
C ALA A 91 8.21 18.04 -0.56
N ALA A 92 7.75 19.14 0.04
CA ALA A 92 8.27 19.62 1.32
C ALA A 92 8.02 18.62 2.47
N ASP A 93 6.87 17.95 2.46
CA ASP A 93 6.52 16.85 3.35
C ASP A 93 5.93 15.72 2.50
N PRO A 94 6.73 14.76 2.02
CA PRO A 94 6.22 13.66 1.20
C PRO A 94 5.56 12.56 2.02
N VAL A 95 5.90 12.46 3.32
CA VAL A 95 5.32 11.47 4.23
C VAL A 95 3.85 11.82 4.44
N GLY A 96 3.57 13.09 4.76
CA GLY A 96 2.24 13.60 5.04
C GLY A 96 1.81 13.34 6.49
N PRO A 97 1.03 14.26 7.09
CA PRO A 97 0.88 14.35 8.54
C PRO A 97 0.16 13.17 9.21
N ALA A 98 -0.66 12.41 8.48
CA ALA A 98 -1.44 11.29 9.02
C ALA A 98 -0.99 9.92 8.49
N ASN A 99 0.16 9.84 7.81
CA ASN A 99 0.52 8.64 7.08
C ASN A 99 0.92 7.48 7.99
N ASP A 100 1.72 7.74 9.03
CA ASP A 100 2.10 6.69 10.00
C ASP A 100 0.89 6.11 10.72
N ALA A 101 -0.03 6.97 11.15
CA ALA A 101 -1.30 6.54 11.74
C ALA A 101 -2.10 5.67 10.75
N ALA A 102 -2.23 6.10 9.49
CA ALA A 102 -2.95 5.33 8.48
C ALA A 102 -2.31 3.96 8.18
N ILE A 103 -0.98 3.85 8.23
CA ILE A 103 -0.26 2.57 8.10
C ILE A 103 -0.58 1.68 9.31
N LEU A 104 -0.40 2.19 10.53
CA LEU A 104 -0.60 1.43 11.77
C LEU A 104 -2.06 1.00 11.96
N ASP A 105 -3.02 1.87 11.66
CA ASP A 105 -4.46 1.57 11.74
C ASP A 105 -4.89 0.54 10.67
N SER A 106 -4.09 0.38 9.61
CA SER A 106 -4.35 -0.60 8.56
C SER A 106 -3.81 -1.99 8.86
N CYS A 107 -2.79 -2.09 9.72
CA CYS A 107 -2.24 -3.36 10.17
C CYS A 107 -3.32 -4.28 10.77
N PRO A 108 -4.03 -3.92 11.87
CA PRO A 108 -5.02 -4.81 12.50
C PRO A 108 -6.21 -5.15 11.62
N TRP A 109 -6.45 -4.40 10.53
CA TRP A 109 -7.49 -4.70 9.56
C TRP A 109 -7.13 -5.87 8.63
N ALA A 110 -5.84 -6.15 8.41
CA ALA A 110 -5.38 -7.15 7.45
C ALA A 110 -4.98 -8.47 8.12
N ASP A 111 -5.26 -9.58 7.43
CA ASP A 111 -4.77 -10.91 7.79
C ASP A 111 -3.34 -11.15 7.27
N GLN A 112 -2.91 -10.36 6.28
CA GLN A 112 -1.56 -10.45 5.72
C GLN A 112 -1.06 -9.08 5.23
N VAL A 113 0.07 -8.63 5.77
CA VAL A 113 0.75 -7.39 5.35
C VAL A 113 1.86 -7.73 4.35
N ILE A 114 1.84 -7.11 3.17
CA ILE A 114 2.79 -7.33 2.07
C ILE A 114 3.47 -6.01 1.71
N CYS A 115 4.77 -5.93 1.95
CA CYS A 115 5.56 -4.74 1.66
C CYS A 115 6.10 -4.76 0.21
N GLY A 116 6.22 -3.58 -0.41
CA GLY A 116 6.62 -3.44 -1.82
C GLY A 116 7.08 -2.05 -2.24
N TRP A 117 7.70 -1.26 -1.36
CA TRP A 117 8.12 0.12 -1.68
C TRP A 117 9.39 0.25 -2.52
N GLY A 118 10.18 -0.82 -2.70
CA GLY A 118 11.40 -0.82 -3.51
C GLY A 118 12.52 0.06 -2.95
N THR A 119 13.58 0.26 -3.75
CA THR A 119 14.80 0.97 -3.31
C THR A 119 14.57 2.46 -3.01
N ASN A 120 13.50 3.06 -3.52
CA ASN A 120 13.15 4.45 -3.20
C ASN A 120 12.75 4.66 -1.73
N GLY A 121 12.55 3.58 -0.96
CA GLY A 121 12.44 3.66 0.50
C GLY A 121 13.70 4.18 1.19
N GLU A 122 14.85 4.23 0.51
CA GLU A 122 16.07 4.88 1.05
C GLU A 122 15.91 6.40 1.20
N HIS A 123 14.99 7.02 0.45
CA HIS A 123 14.76 8.44 0.58
C HIS A 123 14.31 8.78 2.00
N GLN A 124 15.01 9.72 2.65
CA GLN A 124 14.76 10.12 4.04
C GLN A 124 14.79 8.95 5.04
N SER A 125 15.48 7.84 4.72
CA SER A 125 15.49 6.63 5.56
C SER A 125 14.09 6.05 5.83
N ARG A 126 13.12 6.34 4.96
CA ARG A 126 11.71 6.08 5.23
C ARG A 126 11.35 4.60 5.26
N GLY A 127 11.98 3.79 4.44
CA GLY A 127 11.81 2.33 4.43
C GLY A 127 12.16 1.71 5.79
N PRO A 128 13.39 1.94 6.31
CA PRO A 128 13.76 1.51 7.66
C PRO A 128 12.83 2.02 8.78
N GLU A 129 12.36 3.26 8.71
CA GLU A 129 11.40 3.80 9.68
C GLU A 129 10.07 3.02 9.67
N VAL A 130 9.49 2.80 8.49
CA VAL A 130 8.25 2.02 8.37
C VAL A 130 8.47 0.56 8.77
N GLU A 131 9.63 -0.02 8.45
CA GLU A 131 9.97 -1.37 8.95
C GLU A 131 9.97 -1.42 10.48
N HIS A 132 10.56 -0.43 11.14
CA HIS A 132 10.56 -0.33 12.61
C HIS A 132 9.14 -0.22 13.17
N LEU A 133 8.29 0.63 12.58
CA LEU A 133 6.87 0.77 12.95
C LEU A 133 6.12 -0.57 12.83
N LEU A 134 6.34 -1.32 11.75
CA LEU A 134 5.69 -2.62 11.52
C LEU A 134 6.15 -3.69 12.51
N ARG A 135 7.45 -3.70 12.85
CA ARG A 135 7.99 -4.60 13.88
C ARG A 135 7.38 -4.34 15.25
N GLN A 136 7.18 -3.07 15.60
CA GLN A 136 6.51 -2.70 16.86
C GLN A 136 5.04 -3.12 16.87
N ALA A 137 4.35 -3.04 15.73
CA ALA A 137 2.97 -3.50 15.58
C ALA A 137 2.80 -5.04 15.70
N SER A 138 3.91 -5.80 15.75
CA SER A 138 3.93 -7.26 15.99
C SER A 138 3.08 -8.09 15.03
N GLN A 139 2.87 -7.62 13.80
CA GLN A 139 2.15 -8.38 12.77
C GLN A 139 3.12 -9.10 11.82
N PRO A 140 2.81 -10.36 11.45
CA PRO A 140 3.56 -11.06 10.41
C PRO A 140 3.57 -10.25 9.11
N THR A 141 4.75 -9.82 8.71
CA THR A 141 4.98 -9.01 7.53
C THR A 141 5.63 -9.85 6.44
N PHE A 142 5.23 -9.64 5.19
CA PHE A 142 5.65 -10.43 4.03
C PHE A 142 6.21 -9.53 2.93
N HIS A 143 6.91 -10.14 1.98
CA HIS A 143 7.38 -9.49 0.76
C HIS A 143 7.23 -10.41 -0.45
N LEU A 144 7.29 -9.84 -1.65
CA LEU A 144 7.34 -10.60 -2.91
C LEU A 144 8.78 -10.81 -3.43
N GLY A 145 9.75 -10.63 -2.53
CA GLY A 145 11.18 -10.75 -2.78
C GLY A 145 11.90 -9.46 -2.39
N LEU A 146 13.17 -9.59 -2.03
CA LEU A 146 14.01 -8.47 -1.63
C LEU A 146 14.98 -8.06 -2.75
N THR A 147 15.31 -6.79 -2.79
CA THR A 147 16.44 -6.25 -3.57
C THR A 147 17.77 -6.64 -2.91
N LYS A 148 18.91 -6.41 -3.60
CA LYS A 148 20.24 -6.63 -3.00
C LYS A 148 20.46 -5.81 -1.72
N GLY A 149 19.84 -4.63 -1.64
CA GLY A 149 19.88 -3.76 -0.46
C GLY A 149 18.83 -4.08 0.60
N GLY A 150 18.13 -5.22 0.50
CA GLY A 150 17.13 -5.63 1.50
C GLY A 150 15.75 -4.98 1.38
N HIS A 151 15.54 -4.08 0.42
CA HIS A 151 14.22 -3.45 0.22
C HIS A 151 13.20 -4.41 -0.40
N PRO A 152 11.92 -4.39 0.00
CA PRO A 152 10.88 -5.22 -0.58
C PRO A 152 10.57 -4.76 -2.01
N LYS A 153 10.67 -5.68 -2.98
CA LYS A 153 10.48 -5.38 -4.40
C LYS A 153 9.05 -4.93 -4.71
N HIS A 154 8.94 -3.97 -5.62
CA HIS A 154 7.66 -3.47 -6.08
C HIS A 154 6.88 -4.55 -6.87
N PRO A 155 5.59 -4.79 -6.56
CA PRO A 155 4.78 -5.88 -7.13
C PRO A 155 4.56 -5.76 -8.64
N LEU A 156 4.66 -4.55 -9.20
CA LEU A 156 4.36 -4.26 -10.61
C LEU A 156 5.11 -5.15 -11.60
N TYR A 157 6.28 -5.69 -11.24
CA TYR A 157 7.07 -6.54 -12.12
C TYR A 157 7.31 -7.95 -11.57
N ILE A 158 6.68 -8.32 -10.45
CA ILE A 158 6.84 -9.65 -9.85
C ILE A 158 5.77 -10.60 -10.37
N ALA A 159 6.20 -11.76 -10.90
CA ALA A 159 5.31 -12.77 -11.46
C ALA A 159 4.22 -13.23 -10.48
N TYR A 160 3.02 -13.56 -10.98
CA TYR A 160 1.91 -14.01 -10.12
C TYR A 160 2.19 -15.33 -9.41
N ALA A 161 3.04 -16.20 -9.99
CA ALA A 161 3.47 -17.45 -9.36
C ALA A 161 4.30 -17.24 -8.08
N GLN A 162 4.99 -16.09 -7.95
CA GLN A 162 5.70 -15.74 -6.73
C GLN A 162 4.69 -15.55 -5.59
N GLN A 163 4.83 -16.35 -4.55
CA GLN A 163 4.05 -16.24 -3.33
C GLN A 163 4.68 -15.21 -2.37
N PRO A 164 3.89 -14.54 -1.50
CA PRO A 164 4.45 -13.74 -0.43
C PRO A 164 5.27 -14.61 0.53
N GLU A 165 6.50 -14.19 0.79
CA GLU A 165 7.43 -14.84 1.72
C GLU A 165 7.45 -14.04 3.04
N ARG A 166 7.52 -14.73 4.17
CA ARG A 166 7.58 -14.08 5.49
C ARG A 166 8.89 -13.32 5.61
N TRP A 167 8.80 -12.06 6.04
CA TRP A 167 9.94 -11.19 6.28
C TRP A 167 10.30 -11.13 7.77
N PHE A 168 9.32 -10.86 8.63
CA PHE A 168 9.43 -10.89 10.09
C PHE A 168 8.06 -11.11 10.74
#